data_AF-A0A940Z858-F1
#
_entry.id   AF-A0A940Z858-F1
#
_cell.length_a   1.000
_cell.length_b   1.000
_cell.length_c   1.000
_cell.angle_alpha   90.00
_cell.angle_beta   90.00
_cell.angle_gamma   90.00
#
_symmetry.space_group_name_H-M   'P 1'
#
loop_
_entity.id
_entity.type
_entity.pdbx_description
1 polymer ?
#
loop_
_entity_poly.entity_id
_entity_poly.type
_entity_poly.pdbx_seq_one_letter_code
_entity_poly.pdbx_strand_id
1 'polypeptide(L)' 'MAFTLDTTFGELLDNPQAKAVLDKQLPGLSSNPMVAMARGMSLNMIISMPQAAQLGLTKEKAEAILAEVNKQIK' A
#
# COMPACT_ATOMS: atom_id res chain seq x y z
N MET A 1 -14.52 -8.61 -0.38
CA MET A 1 -13.17 -9.01 -0.83
C MET A 1 -12.18 -8.49 0.18
N ALA A 2 -11.22 -9.30 0.62
CA ALA A 2 -10.16 -8.85 1.51
C ALA A 2 -8.92 -8.52 0.68
N PHE A 3 -8.29 -7.38 0.96
CA PHE A 3 -7.00 -7.04 0.40
C PHE A 3 -5.88 -7.82 1.08
N THR A 4 -4.90 -8.27 0.30
CA THR A 4 -3.76 -9.06 0.76
C THR A 4 -2.46 -8.49 0.21
N LEU A 5 -1.32 -9.09 0.56
CA LEU A 5 -0.03 -8.69 0.00
C LEU A 5 0.05 -8.94 -1.52
N ASP A 6 -0.75 -9.86 -2.04
CA ASP A 6 -0.79 -10.16 -3.48
C ASP A 6 -1.67 -9.18 -4.26
N THR A 7 -2.49 -8.38 -3.57
CA THR A 7 -3.26 -7.29 -4.18
C THR A 7 -2.32 -6.28 -4.82
N THR A 8 -2.71 -5.78 -5.99
CA THR A 8 -1.97 -4.72 -6.66
C THR A 8 -2.07 -3.41 -5.90
N PHE A 9 -1.01 -2.61 -5.94
CA PHE A 9 -1.04 -1.31 -5.30
C PHE A 9 -2.06 -0.37 -5.93
N GLY A 10 -2.33 -0.53 -7.23
CA GLY A 10 -3.38 0.18 -7.95
C GLY A 10 -4.75 -0.04 -7.33
N GLU A 11 -5.13 -1.31 -7.07
CA GLU A 11 -6.41 -1.65 -6.43
C GLU A 11 -6.57 -1.01 -5.05
N LEU A 12 -5.49 -0.94 -4.27
CA LEU A 12 -5.49 -0.25 -2.97
C LEU A 12 -5.64 1.27 -3.12
N LEU A 13 -5.00 1.87 -4.12
CA LEU A 13 -5.10 3.32 -4.35
C LEU A 13 -6.45 3.74 -4.94
N ASP A 14 -7.09 2.86 -5.70
CA ASP A 14 -8.40 3.11 -6.30
C ASP A 14 -9.53 2.94 -5.26
N ASN A 15 -9.26 2.24 -4.15
CA ASN A 15 -10.16 2.19 -3.01
C ASN A 15 -9.94 3.40 -2.07
N PRO A 16 -10.96 4.26 -1.85
CA PRO A 16 -10.80 5.48 -1.06
C PRO A 16 -10.47 5.22 0.42
N GLN A 17 -10.95 4.11 1.00
CA GLN A 17 -10.62 3.75 2.39
C GLN A 17 -9.17 3.29 2.51
N ALA A 18 -8.72 2.44 1.57
CA ALA A 18 -7.35 1.97 1.52
C ALA A 18 -6.35 3.12 1.27
N LYS A 19 -6.67 4.00 0.32
CA LYS A 19 -5.89 5.22 0.06
C LYS A 19 -5.78 6.11 1.30
N ALA A 20 -6.87 6.32 2.05
CA ALA A 20 -6.83 7.15 3.25
C ALA A 20 -5.92 6.56 4.35
N VAL A 21 -5.88 5.24 4.52
CA VAL A 21 -4.96 4.57 5.46
C VAL A 21 -3.52 4.67 4.95
N LEU A 22 -3.28 4.44 3.66
CA LEU A 22 -1.96 4.56 3.04
C LEU A 22 -1.40 5.98 3.18
N ASP A 23 -2.17 7.01 2.86
CA ASP A 23 -1.75 8.41 2.96
C ASP A 23 -1.39 8.81 4.40
N LYS A 24 -2.10 8.26 5.41
CA LYS A 24 -1.76 8.47 6.83
C LYS A 24 -0.47 7.78 7.25
N GLN A 25 -0.21 6.58 6.74
CA GLN A 25 0.92 5.74 7.16
C GLN A 25 2.21 6.00 6.36
N LEU A 26 2.07 6.52 5.13
CA LEU A 26 3.12 6.76 4.15
C LEU A 26 3.04 8.20 3.59
N PRO A 27 3.40 9.21 4.40
CA PRO A 27 3.45 10.59 3.93
C PRO A 27 4.44 10.71 2.76
N GLY A 28 4.03 11.41 1.69
CA GLY A 28 4.86 11.60 0.48
C GLY A 28 4.71 10.52 -0.59
N LEU A 29 3.94 9.45 -0.32
CA LEU A 29 3.63 8.42 -1.31
C LEU A 29 3.00 9.03 -2.57
N SER A 30 1.93 9.82 -2.42
CA SER A 30 1.23 10.47 -3.53
C SER A 30 2.09 11.42 -4.37
N SER A 31 3.19 11.95 -3.81
CA SER A 31 4.14 12.82 -4.50
C SER A 31 5.32 12.06 -5.11
N ASN A 32 5.43 10.75 -4.87
CA ASN A 32 6.54 9.94 -5.37
C ASN A 32 6.26 9.52 -6.82
N PRO A 33 7.13 9.87 -7.79
CA PRO A 33 6.96 9.51 -9.20
C PRO A 33 6.91 8.00 -9.43
N MET A 34 7.46 7.21 -8.52
CA MET A 34 7.42 5.75 -8.58
C MET A 34 6.04 5.17 -8.24
N VAL A 35 5.09 5.94 -7.70
CA VAL A 35 3.74 5.41 -7.42
C VAL A 35 3.01 4.98 -8.68
N ALA A 36 3.20 5.69 -9.80
CA ALA A 36 2.64 5.30 -11.08
C ALA A 36 3.16 3.93 -11.53
N MET A 37 4.43 3.62 -11.25
CA MET A 37 5.03 2.30 -11.51
C MET A 37 4.52 1.25 -10.51
N ALA A 38 4.51 1.60 -9.22
CA ALA A 38 4.07 0.72 -8.13
C ALA A 38 2.61 0.28 -8.32
N ARG A 39 1.76 1.12 -8.92
CA ARG A 39 0.35 0.77 -9.25
C ARG A 39 0.19 -0.55 -9.99
N GLY A 40 1.13 -0.90 -10.89
CA GLY A 40 1.12 -2.15 -11.64
C GLY A 40 1.73 -3.35 -10.90
N MET A 41 2.21 -3.16 -9.68
CA MET A 41 2.94 -4.17 -8.89
C MET A 41 2.10 -4.62 -7.69
N SER A 42 2.29 -5.86 -7.25
CA SER A 42 1.70 -6.33 -5.99
C SER A 42 2.36 -5.67 -4.79
N LEU A 43 1.62 -5.53 -3.70
CA LEU A 43 2.15 -4.96 -2.46
C LEU A 43 3.37 -5.76 -1.96
N ASN A 44 3.34 -7.09 -2.12
CA ASN A 44 4.44 -8.00 -1.79
C ASN A 44 5.72 -7.70 -2.60
N MET A 45 5.57 -7.39 -3.88
CA MET A 45 6.69 -7.02 -4.73
C MET A 45 7.27 -5.66 -4.32
N ILE A 46 6.42 -4.70 -3.97
CA ILE A 46 6.84 -3.37 -3.52
C ILE A 46 7.64 -3.47 -2.21
N ILE A 47 7.12 -4.14 -1.17
CA ILE A 47 7.82 -4.29 0.12
C ILE A 47 9.14 -5.04 0.01
N SER A 48 9.32 -5.85 -1.05
CA SER A 48 10.57 -6.54 -1.33
C SER A 48 11.63 -5.61 -1.92
N MET A 49 11.23 -4.43 -2.39
CA MET A 49 12.16 -3.42 -2.91
C MET A 49 12.77 -2.59 -1.78
N PRO A 50 14.06 -2.25 -1.88
CA PRO A 50 14.72 -1.40 -0.88
C PRO A 50 14.11 0.00 -0.80
N GLN A 51 13.55 0.53 -1.91
CA GLN A 51 12.88 1.84 -1.88
C GLN A 51 11.64 1.84 -0.98
N ALA A 52 10.90 0.73 -0.87
CA ALA A 52 9.74 0.66 0.01
C ALA A 52 10.15 0.79 1.47
N ALA A 53 11.22 0.09 1.88
CA ALA A 53 11.77 0.22 3.22
C ALA A 53 12.25 1.66 3.53
N GLN A 54 12.83 2.36 2.54
CA GLN A 54 13.22 3.78 2.68
C GLN A 54 12.03 4.72 2.89
N LEU A 55 10.87 4.39 2.30
CA LEU A 55 9.60 5.09 2.53
C LEU A 55 8.89 4.63 3.82
N GLY A 56 9.50 3.72 4.57
CA GLY A 56 8.90 3.12 5.76
C GLY A 56 7.76 2.14 5.46
N LEU A 57 7.66 1.63 4.23
CA LEU A 57 6.74 0.58 3.83
C LEU A 57 7.43 -0.79 3.96
N THR A 58 7.39 -1.35 5.16
CA THR A 58 7.89 -2.70 5.45
C THR A 58 6.77 -3.73 5.36
N LYS A 59 7.11 -5.03 5.34
CA LYS A 59 6.13 -6.12 5.38
C LYS A 59 5.14 -5.97 6.53
N GLU A 60 5.66 -5.72 7.73
CA GLU A 60 4.86 -5.58 8.94
C GLU A 60 3.90 -4.39 8.86
N LYS A 61 4.36 -3.25 8.32
CA LYS A 61 3.49 -2.09 8.08
C LYS A 61 2.45 -2.35 6.99
N ALA A 62 2.82 -3.01 5.91
CA ALA A 62 1.88 -3.40 4.85
C ALA A 62 0.78 -4.32 5.40
N GLU A 63 1.13 -5.33 6.20
CA GLU A 63 0.17 -6.21 6.86
C GLU A 63 -0.74 -5.44 7.83
N ALA A 64 -0.19 -4.50 8.61
CA ALA A 64 -0.98 -3.65 9.50
C ALA A 64 -1.97 -2.75 8.72
N ILE A 65 -1.51 -2.14 7.62
CA ILE A 65 -2.36 -1.35 6.72
C ILE A 65 -3.48 -2.21 6.16
N LEU A 66 -3.16 -3.39 5.60
CA LEU A 66 -4.16 -4.31 5.05
C LEU A 66 -5.17 -4.75 6.11
N ALA A 67 -4.73 -5.02 7.34
CA ALA A 67 -5.62 -5.38 8.43
C ALA A 67 -6.56 -4.23 8.80
N GLU A 68 -6.08 -2.99 8.84
CA GLU A 68 -6.90 -1.81 9.13
C GLU A 68 -7.89 -1.53 8.01
N VAL A 69 -7.43 -1.60 6.76
CA VAL A 69 -8.25 -1.43 5.56
C VAL A 69 -9.35 -2.49 5.52
N ASN A 70 -9.03 -3.77 5.70
CA ASN A 70 -10.02 -4.86 5.71
C ASN A 70 -11.03 -4.75 6.86
N LYS A 71 -10.69 -4.08 7.97
CA LYS A 71 -11.66 -3.78 9.04
C LYS A 71 -12.67 -2.70 8.64
N GLN A 72 -12.27 -1.77 7.77
CA GLN A 72 -13.11 -0.64 7.35
C GLN A 72 -14.01 -0.95 6.15
N ILE A 73 -13.66 -1.94 5.32
CA ILE A 73 -14.44 -2.36 4.14
C ILE A 73 -15.46 -3.47 4.51
N LYS A 74 -15.92 -3.49 5.77
CA LYS A 74 -16.98 -4.42 6.22
C LYS A 74 -18.33 -4.07 5.63
#